data_AF-M1CXY7-F1
#
_entry.id   AF-M1CXY7-F1
#
_cell.length_a   1.000
_cell.length_b   1.000
_cell.length_c   1.000
_cell.angle_alpha   90.00
_cell.angle_beta   90.00
_cell.angle_gamma   90.00
#
_symmetry.space_group_name_H-M   'P 1'
#
loop_
_entity.id
_entity.type
_entity.pdbx_description
1 polymer ?
#
loop_
_entity_poly.entity_id
_entity_poly.type
_entity_poly.pdbx_seq_one_letter_code
_entity_poly.pdbx_strand_id
1 'polypeptide(L)' 'MAENEEDDYMGDLSHFLPPGASSLPSKTDLLNTLMRLRDEYHYCLFCGCQYESTEALQSNCPGITEDDH' A
#
# COMPACT_ATOMS: atom_id res chain seq x y z
N MET A 1 -38.98 26.38 -12.32
CA MET A 1 -38.02 25.39 -12.85
C MET A 1 -36.90 26.19 -13.48
N ALA A 2 -35.73 26.16 -12.85
CA ALA A 2 -34.46 26.60 -13.41
C ALA A 2 -33.40 25.76 -12.68
N GLU A 3 -33.05 24.67 -13.35
CA GLU A 3 -31.74 23.97 -13.38
C GLU A 3 -30.54 24.87 -13.00
N ASN A 4 -29.44 24.44 -12.36
CA ASN A 4 -28.54 23.33 -12.69
C ASN A 4 -27.39 23.31 -11.63
N GLU A 5 -27.28 22.37 -10.69
CA GLU A 5 -26.35 21.20 -10.71
C GLU A 5 -24.82 21.46 -10.83
N GLU A 6 -24.27 22.59 -10.39
CA GLU A 6 -22.82 22.86 -10.54
C GLU A 6 -21.95 22.79 -9.25
N ASP A 7 -22.54 22.57 -8.08
CA ASP A 7 -21.80 22.63 -6.79
C ASP A 7 -21.12 21.30 -6.37
N ASP A 8 -21.31 20.21 -7.10
CA ASP A 8 -20.72 18.89 -6.81
C ASP A 8 -19.58 18.51 -7.78
N TYR A 9 -19.04 19.46 -8.55
CA TYR A 9 -17.88 19.19 -9.41
C TYR A 9 -16.60 19.25 -8.56
N MET A 10 -16.30 18.15 -7.86
CA MET A 10 -14.98 17.93 -7.27
C MET A 10 -13.92 18.02 -8.38
N GLY A 11 -13.24 19.18 -8.42
CA GLY A 11 -12.29 19.53 -9.47
C GLY A 11 -11.13 18.55 -9.61
N ASP A 12 -10.50 18.58 -10.78
CA ASP A 12 -9.39 17.69 -11.14
C ASP A 12 -8.20 17.82 -10.15
N LEU A 13 -8.06 16.81 -9.31
CA LEU A 13 -7.02 16.70 -8.27
C LEU A 13 -5.62 16.45 -8.86
N SER A 14 -5.47 16.38 -10.18
CA SER A 14 -4.18 16.29 -10.87
C SER A 14 -3.17 17.38 -10.45
N HIS A 15 -3.66 18.53 -10.00
CA HIS A 15 -2.86 19.66 -9.50
C HIS A 15 -2.14 19.39 -8.17
N PHE A 16 -2.57 18.38 -7.41
CA PHE A 16 -1.94 17.99 -6.15
C PHE A 16 -0.84 16.94 -6.33
N LEU A 17 -0.71 16.35 -7.53
CA LEU A 17 0.38 15.42 -7.79
C LEU A 17 1.67 16.21 -8.05
N PRO A 18 2.74 15.97 -7.27
CA PRO A 18 4.01 16.63 -7.50
C PRO A 18 4.55 16.27 -8.89
N PRO A 19 5.20 17.21 -9.60
CA PRO A 19 5.86 16.95 -10.88
C PRO A 19 7.04 16.00 -10.61
N GLY A 20 6.80 14.70 -10.79
CA GLY A 20 7.70 13.64 -10.33
C GLY A 20 7.03 12.29 -10.07
N ALA A 21 5.68 12.22 -10.11
CA ALA A 21 4.92 10.97 -10.04
C ALA A 21 5.36 9.90 -11.07
N SER A 22 6.14 10.26 -12.09
CA SER A 22 6.77 9.33 -13.03
C SER A 22 7.70 8.30 -12.37
N SER A 23 8.10 8.49 -11.10
CA SER A 23 8.92 7.53 -10.35
C SER A 23 8.16 6.82 -9.22
N LEU A 24 6.83 6.67 -9.34
CA LEU A 24 6.09 5.79 -8.43
C LEU A 24 6.69 4.37 -8.53
N PRO A 25 7.06 3.75 -7.40
CA PRO A 25 7.59 2.40 -7.41
C PRO A 25 6.56 1.49 -8.08
N SER A 26 7.01 0.74 -9.08
CA SER A 26 6.14 -0.22 -9.74
C SER A 26 5.60 -1.22 -8.71
N LYS A 27 4.44 -1.81 -8.97
CA LYS A 27 3.89 -2.87 -8.10
C LYS A 27 4.94 -3.95 -7.78
N THR A 28 5.79 -4.28 -8.75
CA THR A 28 6.90 -5.23 -8.60
C THR A 28 7.96 -4.75 -7.61
N ASP A 29 8.32 -3.46 -7.63
CA ASP A 29 9.28 -2.87 -6.71
C ASP A 29 8.78 -2.90 -5.26
N LEU A 30 7.49 -2.58 -5.07
CA LEU A 30 6.83 -2.70 -3.79
C LEU A 30 6.86 -4.14 -3.27
N LEU A 31 6.48 -5.12 -4.11
CA LEU A 31 6.49 -6.54 -3.72
C LEU A 31 7.89 -7.02 -3.34
N ASN A 32 8.93 -6.61 -4.06
CA ASN A 32 10.31 -6.94 -3.70
C ASN A 32 10.68 -6.36 -2.33
N THR A 33 10.34 -5.10 -2.08
CA THR A 33 10.59 -4.45 -0.78
C THR A 33 9.86 -5.18 0.35
N LEU A 34 8.60 -5.55 0.14
CA LEU A 34 7.81 -6.30 1.12
C LEU A 34 8.40 -7.68 1.42
N MET A 35 8.87 -8.39 0.40
CA MET A 35 9.53 -9.68 0.59
C MET A 35 10.81 -9.55 1.41
N ARG A 36 11.63 -8.52 1.15
CA ARG A 36 12.84 -8.25 1.94
C ARG A 36 12.53 -7.92 3.39
N LEU A 37 11.50 -7.12 3.65
CA LEU A 37 11.07 -6.79 5.01
C LEU A 37 10.62 -8.03 5.78
N ARG A 38 9.93 -8.98 5.14
CA ARG A 38 9.54 -10.25 5.77
C ARG A 38 10.73 -11.19 6.01
N ASP A 39 11.66 -11.27 5.07
CA ASP A 39 12.78 -12.21 5.16
C ASP A 39 13.90 -11.70 6.10
N GLU A 40 14.31 -10.45 5.95
CA GLU A 40 15.45 -9.89 6.70
C GLU A 40 15.03 -9.34 8.07
N TYR A 41 13.82 -8.77 8.17
CA TYR A 41 13.36 -8.07 9.36
C TYR A 41 12.18 -8.74 10.04
N HIS A 42 11.65 -9.85 9.48
CA HIS A 42 10.43 -10.49 9.98
C HIS A 42 9.28 -9.50 10.18
N TYR A 43 9.16 -8.51 9.30
CA TYR A 43 8.15 -7.46 9.41
C TYR A 43 7.05 -7.67 8.38
N CYS A 44 5.79 -7.64 8.83
CA CYS A 44 4.65 -7.64 7.94
C CYS A 44 4.01 -6.25 7.89
N LEU A 45 3.97 -5.66 6.69
CA LEU A 45 3.29 -4.38 6.48
C LEU A 45 1.78 -4.46 6.78
N PHE A 46 1.13 -5.54 6.37
CA PHE A 46 -0.32 -5.69 6.51
C PHE A 46 -0.76 -5.88 7.97
N CYS A 47 0.02 -6.63 8.78
CA CYS A 47 -0.22 -6.73 10.22
C CYS A 47 0.23 -5.48 11.01
N GLY A 48 1.16 -4.69 10.45
CA GLY A 48 1.75 -3.55 11.14
C GLY A 48 2.67 -3.91 12.32
N CYS A 49 3.24 -5.12 12.33
CA CYS A 49 4.09 -5.59 13.42
C CYS A 49 5.34 -6.35 12.94
N GLN A 50 6.36 -6.35 13.80
CA GLN A 50 7.58 -7.15 13.65
C GLN A 50 7.49 -8.42 14.48
N TYR A 51 7.96 -9.52 13.92
CA TYR A 51 8.02 -10.82 14.59
C TYR A 51 9.45 -11.12 15.05
N GLU A 52 9.58 -12.01 16.03
CA GLU A 52 10.87 -12.39 16.61
C GLU A 52 11.71 -13.29 15.67
N SER A 53 11.03 -14.05 14.81
CA SER A 53 11.67 -14.96 13.85
C SER A 53 10.79 -15.23 12.63
N THR A 54 11.37 -15.84 11.60
CA THR A 54 10.65 -16.33 10.42
C THR A 54 9.54 -17.31 10.78
N GLU A 55 9.77 -18.19 11.77
CA GLU A 55 8.79 -19.18 12.23
C GLU A 55 7.61 -18.51 12.93
N ALA A 56 7.89 -17.50 13.77
CA ALA A 56 6.86 -16.71 14.44
C ALA A 56 6.02 -15.94 13.42
N LEU A 57 6.66 -15.33 12.42
CA LEU A 57 5.98 -14.69 11.29
C LEU A 57 5.07 -15.67 10.56
N GLN A 58 5.55 -16.86 10.18
CA GLN A 58 4.74 -17.84 9.45
C GLN A 58 3.57 -18.40 10.25
N SER A 59 3.72 -18.51 11.58
CA SER A 59 2.68 -19.06 12.46
C SER A 59 1.62 -18.04 12.87
N ASN A 60 1.97 -16.76 12.94
CA ASN A 60 1.09 -15.70 13.44
C ASN A 60 0.53 -14.80 12.33
N CYS A 61 1.20 -14.71 11.19
CA CYS A 61 0.76 -13.89 10.07
C CYS A 61 -0.17 -14.71 9.15
N PRO A 62 -1.40 -14.24 8.86
CA PRO A 62 -2.39 -15.04 8.12
C PRO A 62 -2.02 -15.28 6.65
N GLY A 63 -1.16 -14.46 6.07
CA GLY A 63 -0.55 -14.74 4.77
C GLY A 63 0.56 -13.76 4.41
N ILE A 64 0.82 -13.58 3.11
CA ILE A 64 1.81 -12.61 2.59
C ILE A 64 1.19 -11.56 1.67
N THR A 65 -0.08 -11.73 1.28
CA THR A 65 -0.80 -10.83 0.38
C THR A 65 -1.86 -10.04 1.14
N GLU A 66 -2.34 -8.94 0.56
CA GLU A 66 -3.42 -8.12 1.16
C GLU A 66 -4.70 -8.93 1.38
N ASP A 67 -5.03 -9.86 0.49
CA ASP A 67 -6.26 -10.67 0.56
C ASP A 67 -6.28 -11.61 1.79
N ASP A 68 -5.10 -12.05 2.24
CA ASP A 68 -4.97 -12.94 3.38
C ASP A 68 -5.07 -12.20 4.73
N HIS A 69 -5.02 -10.86 4.74
CA HIS A 69 -4.96 -10.04 5.95
C HIS A 69 -6.20 -9.18 6.13
#